data_AF-K3UNL3-F1
#
_entry.id   AF-K3UNL3-F1
#
_cell.length_a   1.000
_cell.length_b   1.000
_cell.length_c   1.000
_cell.angle_alpha   90.00
_cell.angle_beta   90.00
_cell.angle_gamma   90.00
#
_symmetry.space_group_name_H-M   'P 1'
#
loop_
_entity.id
_entity.type
_entity.pdbx_description
1 polymer ?
#
loop_
_entity_poly.entity_id
_entity_poly.type
_entity_poly.pdbx_seq_one_letter_code
_entity_poly.pdbx_strand_id
1 'polypeptide(L)'
;MATQYEVEHNVKFAEGRRSGRRVDMASFFSLLDQIAEPSGAQTPHHNPHATPTPVDTAALFRLLQEQLHQLQMTAPTDDNRDFLQSLIVNLEGDIIDPPTRLAGVSQEFLDSVDRVNRKTLKEDDDCAICKIPYLEDEYCLVVELPCPGGHQFDLECVGPWLRSKGTCPICRHDLVKKKEVPVVQDDDEEEDGDMMYA
;
A
#
# COMPACT_ATOMS: atom_id res chain seq x y z
N MET A 1 -12.87 -19.32 20.82
CA MET A 1 -12.50 -19.85 22.17
C MET A 1 -11.54 -18.84 22.77
N ALA A 2 -11.71 -18.42 24.03
CA ALA A 2 -10.82 -17.41 24.59
C ALA A 2 -9.38 -17.95 24.69
N THR A 3 -8.41 -17.20 24.18
CA THR A 3 -6.99 -17.50 24.28
C THR A 3 -6.52 -17.32 25.72
N GLN A 4 -5.43 -18.01 26.10
CA GLN A 4 -4.84 -17.87 27.44
C GLN A 4 -4.50 -16.40 27.78
N TYR A 5 -4.05 -15.64 26.79
CA TYR A 5 -3.73 -14.22 26.93
C TYR A 5 -4.97 -13.35 27.25
N GLU A 6 -6.13 -13.65 26.64
CA GLU A 6 -7.40 -12.94 26.95
C GLU A 6 -7.83 -13.14 28.40
N VAL A 7 -7.61 -14.35 28.93
CA VAL A 7 -7.93 -14.69 30.31
C VAL A 7 -6.97 -14.00 31.28
N GLU A 8 -5.67 -14.00 30.97
CA GLU A 8 -4.64 -13.40 31.84
C GLU A 8 -4.70 -11.87 31.88
N HIS A 9 -5.07 -11.22 30.77
CA HIS A 9 -5.09 -9.76 30.65
C HIS A 9 -6.49 -9.15 30.72
N ASN A 10 -7.53 -9.96 30.92
CA ASN A 10 -8.94 -9.52 30.98
C ASN A 10 -9.35 -8.64 29.79
N VAL A 11 -8.81 -8.96 28.62
CA VAL A 11 -9.14 -8.33 27.33
C VAL A 11 -9.93 -9.32 26.50
N LYS A 12 -10.93 -8.84 25.75
CA LYS A 12 -11.65 -9.64 24.76
C LYS A 12 -11.22 -9.17 23.38
N PHE A 13 -10.47 -9.98 22.66
CA PHE A 13 -10.24 -9.71 21.25
C PHE A 13 -11.48 -10.17 20.48
N ALA A 14 -12.14 -9.23 19.81
CA ALA A 14 -13.09 -9.61 18.79
C ALA A 14 -12.29 -10.28 17.67
N GLU A 15 -12.62 -11.53 17.32
CA GLU A 15 -12.10 -12.15 16.10
C GLU A 15 -12.49 -11.23 14.95
N GLY A 16 -11.50 -10.54 14.36
CA GLY A 16 -11.74 -9.69 13.20
C GLY A 16 -12.37 -10.54 12.12
N ARG A 17 -13.62 -10.24 11.75
CA ARG A 17 -14.28 -10.88 10.61
C ARG A 17 -13.53 -10.47 9.36
N ARG A 18 -12.52 -11.25 8.99
CA ARG A 18 -11.90 -11.14 7.67
C ARG A 18 -12.97 -11.56 6.67
N SER A 19 -13.50 -10.60 5.90
CA SER A 19 -14.42 -10.91 4.80
C SER A 19 -13.71 -11.89 3.85
N GLY A 20 -14.41 -12.95 3.45
CA GLY A 20 -13.81 -14.20 2.96
C GLY A 20 -12.98 -14.10 1.67
N ARG A 21 -12.94 -12.93 1.02
CA ARG A 21 -12.14 -12.67 -0.18
C ARG A 21 -10.87 -11.85 0.09
N ARG A 22 -10.66 -11.33 1.31
CA ARG A 22 -9.37 -10.71 1.68
C ARG A 22 -8.35 -11.79 2.02
N VAL A 23 -7.18 -11.73 1.40
CA VAL A 23 -6.13 -12.75 1.58
C VAL A 23 -4.97 -12.17 2.37
N ASP A 24 -4.30 -13.05 3.10
CA ASP A 24 -3.18 -12.73 3.97
C ASP A 24 -1.89 -12.48 3.18
N MET A 25 -1.35 -11.26 3.29
CA MET A 25 -0.11 -10.82 2.65
C MET A 25 1.10 -10.86 3.58
N ALA A 26 1.02 -11.52 4.74
CA ALA A 26 2.13 -11.59 5.70
C ALA A 26 3.44 -12.11 5.08
N SER A 27 3.39 -13.16 4.25
CA SER A 27 4.57 -13.70 3.57
C SER A 27 5.17 -12.71 2.58
N PHE A 28 4.33 -11.95 1.87
CA PHE A 28 4.78 -10.90 0.95
C PHE A 28 5.51 -9.79 1.70
N PHE A 29 4.92 -9.28 2.78
CA PHE A 29 5.55 -8.21 3.57
C PHE A 29 6.81 -8.67 4.28
N SER A 30 6.86 -9.92 4.77
CA SER A 30 8.07 -10.48 5.35
C SER A 30 9.21 -10.59 4.35
N LEU A 31 8.93 -10.99 3.10
CA LEU A 31 9.95 -10.98 2.04
C LEU A 31 10.32 -9.55 1.66
N LEU A 32 9.35 -8.65 1.55
CA LEU A 32 9.58 -7.25 1.22
C LEU A 32 10.54 -6.58 2.22
N ASP A 33 10.34 -6.75 3.52
CA ASP A 33 11.21 -6.17 4.55
C ASP A 33 12.61 -6.78 4.56
N GLN A 34 12.78 -7.99 4.03
CA GLN A 34 14.10 -8.62 3.86
C GLN A 34 14.87 -8.08 2.65
N ILE A 35 14.19 -7.50 1.66
CA ILE A 35 14.79 -7.12 0.37
C ILE A 35 14.75 -5.61 0.10
N ALA A 36 13.88 -4.87 0.79
CA ALA A 36 13.76 -3.43 0.67
C ALA A 36 14.94 -2.74 1.35
N GLU A 37 15.42 -1.63 0.76
CA GLU A 37 16.48 -0.83 1.37
C GLU A 37 16.01 -0.28 2.73
N PRO A 38 16.86 -0.30 3.78
CA PRO A 38 16.47 0.11 5.12
C PRO A 38 16.18 1.61 5.14
N SER A 39 14.89 1.96 5.13
CA SER A 39 14.45 3.31 5.47
C SER A 39 14.45 3.44 6.99
N GLY A 40 15.55 3.95 7.54
CA GLY A 40 15.66 4.59 8.86
C GLY A 40 15.45 3.79 10.14
N ALA A 41 14.75 2.64 10.14
CA ALA A 41 14.33 1.98 11.38
C ALA A 41 14.38 0.43 11.40
N GLN A 42 14.78 -0.22 10.31
CA GLN A 42 14.77 -1.69 10.20
C GLN A 42 16.17 -2.30 10.42
N THR A 43 16.22 -3.54 10.91
CA THR A 43 17.44 -4.27 11.26
C THR A 43 18.46 -4.18 10.13
N PRO A 44 19.69 -3.69 10.37
CA PRO A 44 20.68 -3.52 9.31
C PRO A 44 21.00 -4.89 8.71
N HIS A 45 20.90 -5.01 7.39
CA HIS A 45 21.56 -6.10 6.68
C HIS A 45 23.02 -6.15 7.11
N HIS A 46 23.58 -7.36 7.22
CA HIS A 46 25.00 -7.53 7.55
C HIS A 46 25.94 -6.82 6.54
N ASN A 47 25.43 -6.48 5.35
CA ASN A 47 26.12 -5.70 4.35
C ASN A 47 25.26 -4.49 3.89
N PRO A 48 25.70 -3.24 4.13
CA PRO A 48 24.97 -2.03 3.76
C PRO A 48 24.87 -1.78 2.24
N HIS A 49 25.61 -2.54 1.42
CA HIS A 49 25.59 -2.45 -0.04
C HIS A 49 24.92 -3.66 -0.72
N ALA A 50 24.28 -4.55 0.05
CA ALA A 50 23.55 -5.68 -0.54
C ALA A 50 22.32 -5.16 -1.29
N THR A 51 22.33 -5.30 -2.62
CA THR A 51 21.12 -5.12 -3.43
C THR A 51 20.33 -6.42 -3.46
N PRO A 52 18.99 -6.36 -3.52
CA PRO A 52 18.16 -7.56 -3.63
C PRO A 52 18.53 -8.35 -4.87
N THR A 53 18.58 -9.68 -4.76
CA THR A 53 18.90 -10.50 -5.94
C THR A 53 17.72 -10.53 -6.89
N PRO A 54 17.96 -10.71 -8.20
CA PRO A 54 16.89 -10.91 -9.18
C PRO A 54 15.92 -12.06 -8.83
N VAL A 55 16.41 -13.06 -8.09
CA VAL A 55 15.58 -14.19 -7.63
C VAL A 55 14.62 -13.75 -6.53
N ASP A 56 15.09 -12.92 -5.60
CA ASP A 56 14.28 -12.43 -4.49
C ASP A 56 13.19 -11.47 -4.97
N THR A 57 13.52 -10.58 -5.93
CA THR A 57 12.52 -9.69 -6.53
C THR A 57 11.48 -10.48 -7.34
N ALA A 58 11.90 -11.48 -8.12
CA ALA A 58 10.97 -12.36 -8.83
C ALA A 58 10.09 -13.16 -7.85
N ALA A 59 10.63 -13.60 -6.71
CA ALA A 59 9.84 -14.27 -5.67
C ALA A 59 8.78 -13.35 -5.04
N LEU A 60 9.12 -12.07 -4.81
CA LEU A 60 8.18 -11.06 -4.34
C LEU A 60 7.00 -10.89 -5.31
N PHE A 61 7.28 -10.73 -6.60
CA PHE A 61 6.23 -10.60 -7.62
C PHE A 61 5.40 -11.88 -7.77
N ARG A 62 5.99 -13.07 -7.59
CA ARG A 62 5.25 -14.35 -7.58
C ARG A 62 4.26 -14.43 -6.42
N LEU A 63 4.63 -14.00 -5.21
CA LEU A 63 3.70 -13.98 -4.06
C LEU A 63 2.51 -13.05 -4.35
N LEU A 64 2.76 -11.87 -4.92
CA LEU A 64 1.70 -10.95 -5.31
C LEU A 64 0.84 -11.52 -6.46
N GLN A 65 1.46 -12.20 -7.42
CA GLN A 65 0.76 -12.83 -8.54
C GLN A 65 -0.17 -13.96 -8.07
N GLU A 66 0.32 -14.83 -7.19
CA GLU A 66 -0.48 -15.92 -6.60
C GLU A 66 -1.72 -15.38 -5.91
N GLN A 67 -1.57 -14.28 -5.18
CA GLN A 67 -2.68 -13.60 -4.55
C GLN A 67 -3.73 -13.11 -5.55
N LEU A 68 -3.30 -12.38 -6.58
CA LEU A 68 -4.22 -11.88 -7.59
C LEU A 68 -4.91 -13.02 -8.36
N HIS A 69 -4.22 -14.15 -8.55
CA HIS A 69 -4.82 -15.36 -9.10
C HIS A 69 -5.91 -15.94 -8.19
N GLN A 70 -5.69 -16.01 -6.87
CA GLN A 70 -6.72 -16.48 -5.93
C GLN A 70 -7.97 -15.60 -5.97
N LEU A 71 -7.78 -14.28 -6.01
CA LEU A 71 -8.88 -13.33 -6.22
C LEU A 71 -9.56 -13.58 -7.57
N GLN A 72 -8.80 -13.78 -8.65
CA GLN A 72 -9.35 -13.99 -9.98
C GLN A 72 -10.24 -15.23 -10.05
N MET A 73 -9.84 -16.34 -9.41
CA MET A 73 -10.63 -17.56 -9.37
C MET A 73 -11.98 -17.38 -8.66
N THR A 74 -12.06 -16.46 -7.72
CA THR A 74 -13.26 -16.13 -6.93
C THR A 74 -13.93 -14.83 -7.39
N ALA A 75 -13.61 -14.32 -8.59
CA ALA A 75 -14.13 -13.05 -9.07
C ALA A 75 -15.66 -13.06 -9.22
N PRO A 76 -16.38 -12.08 -8.63
CA PRO A 76 -17.84 -12.00 -8.69
C PRO A 76 -18.36 -11.53 -10.06
N THR A 77 -17.55 -10.77 -10.80
CA THR A 77 -17.88 -10.22 -12.12
C THR A 77 -16.76 -10.49 -13.11
N ASP A 78 -17.11 -10.58 -14.40
CA ASP A 78 -16.13 -10.78 -15.47
C ASP A 78 -15.19 -9.58 -15.61
N ASP A 79 -15.69 -8.35 -15.44
CA ASP A 79 -14.85 -7.14 -15.44
C ASP A 79 -13.77 -7.19 -14.36
N ASN A 80 -14.08 -7.71 -13.16
CA ASN A 80 -13.07 -7.87 -12.11
C ASN A 80 -12.06 -8.97 -12.46
N ARG A 81 -12.51 -10.08 -13.06
CA ARG A 81 -11.63 -11.15 -13.53
C ARG A 81 -10.64 -10.64 -14.57
N ASP A 82 -11.10 -9.83 -15.52
CA ASP A 82 -10.28 -9.24 -16.58
C ASP A 82 -9.33 -8.18 -16.04
N PHE A 83 -9.79 -7.36 -15.09
CA PHE A 83 -8.95 -6.41 -14.38
C PHE A 83 -7.80 -7.13 -13.64
N LEU A 84 -8.11 -8.17 -12.85
CA LEU A 84 -7.10 -8.97 -12.14
C LEU A 84 -6.15 -9.67 -13.12
N GLN A 85 -6.66 -10.21 -14.24
CA GLN A 85 -5.83 -10.79 -15.30
C GLN A 85 -4.83 -9.77 -15.85
N SER A 86 -5.25 -8.52 -16.07
CA SER A 86 -4.37 -7.47 -16.59
C SER A 86 -3.20 -7.16 -15.63
N LEU A 87 -3.45 -7.23 -14.31
CA LEU A 87 -2.44 -7.05 -13.28
C LEU A 87 -1.49 -8.26 -13.22
N ILE A 88 -2.02 -9.48 -13.33
CA ILE A 88 -1.25 -10.73 -13.34
C ILE A 88 -0.27 -10.77 -14.53
N VAL A 89 -0.73 -10.41 -15.73
CA VAL A 89 0.12 -10.35 -16.93
C VAL A 89 1.21 -9.30 -16.77
N ASN A 90 0.91 -8.17 -16.11
CA ASN A 90 1.94 -7.16 -15.82
C ASN A 90 2.98 -7.65 -14.80
N LEU A 91 2.61 -8.51 -13.85
CA LEU A 91 3.57 -9.14 -12.93
C LEU A 91 4.40 -10.23 -13.62
N GLU A 92 3.81 -10.98 -14.55
CA GLU A 92 4.53 -12.03 -15.28
C GLU A 92 5.73 -11.47 -16.06
N GLY A 93 5.60 -10.30 -16.67
CA GLY A 93 6.71 -9.60 -17.32
C GLY A 93 7.88 -9.34 -16.37
N ASP A 94 7.59 -8.84 -15.16
CA ASP A 94 8.60 -8.57 -14.12
C ASP A 94 9.14 -9.85 -13.47
N ILE A 95 8.41 -10.97 -13.52
CA ILE A 95 8.91 -12.26 -13.03
C ILE A 95 9.93 -12.85 -14.01
N ILE A 96 9.73 -12.64 -15.31
CA ILE A 96 10.63 -13.12 -16.37
C ILE A 96 11.89 -12.26 -16.43
N ASP A 97 11.75 -10.93 -16.36
CA ASP A 97 12.86 -9.98 -16.34
C ASP A 97 12.78 -9.10 -15.07
N PRO A 98 13.23 -9.63 -13.91
CA PRO A 98 13.15 -8.93 -12.64
C PRO A 98 13.97 -7.64 -12.61
N PRO A 99 13.38 -6.51 -12.18
CA PRO A 99 14.10 -5.27 -12.03
C PRO A 99 15.18 -5.40 -10.94
N THR A 100 16.28 -4.69 -11.13
CA THR A 100 17.41 -4.67 -10.18
C THR A 100 17.10 -3.92 -8.89
N ARG A 101 16.03 -3.12 -8.85
CA ARG A 101 15.51 -2.42 -7.68
C ARG A 101 13.99 -2.39 -7.71
N LEU A 102 13.38 -2.45 -6.54
CA LEU A 102 11.94 -2.29 -6.40
C LEU A 102 11.57 -0.82 -6.61
N ALA A 103 10.68 -0.55 -7.55
CA ALA A 103 10.14 0.79 -7.81
C ALA A 103 8.95 1.13 -6.90
N GLY A 104 8.79 0.39 -5.80
CA GLY A 104 7.67 0.57 -4.88
C GLY A 104 7.77 1.85 -4.06
N VAL A 105 6.63 2.30 -3.56
CA VAL A 105 6.58 3.40 -2.57
C VAL A 105 7.03 2.92 -1.18
N SER A 106 7.46 3.86 -0.34
CA SER A 106 7.82 3.55 1.04
C SER A 106 6.59 3.31 1.93
N GLN A 107 6.78 2.79 3.14
CA GLN A 107 5.68 2.60 4.09
C GLN A 107 5.13 3.95 4.55
N GLU A 108 6.00 4.93 4.76
CA GLU A 108 5.65 6.29 5.16
C GLU A 108 4.79 6.98 4.09
N PHE A 109 5.05 6.69 2.81
CA PHE A 109 4.18 7.16 1.74
C PHE A 109 2.76 6.63 1.91
N LEU A 110 2.60 5.31 2.08
CA LEU A 110 1.28 4.67 2.28
C LEU A 110 0.53 5.21 3.50
N ASP A 111 1.25 5.45 4.59
CA ASP A 111 0.67 5.98 5.82
C ASP A 111 0.17 7.42 5.62
N SER A 112 0.81 8.17 4.71
CA SER A 112 0.48 9.56 4.40
C SER A 112 -0.52 9.76 3.26
N VAL A 113 -1.00 8.68 2.64
CA VAL A 113 -2.04 8.74 1.59
C VAL A 113 -3.37 9.16 2.19
N ASP A 114 -4.12 9.97 1.44
CA ASP A 114 -5.41 10.50 1.86
C ASP A 114 -6.41 9.38 2.14
N ARG A 115 -7.08 9.49 3.29
CA ARG A 115 -8.10 8.55 3.75
C ARG A 115 -9.48 9.04 3.38
N VAL A 116 -10.30 8.14 2.83
CA VAL A 116 -11.71 8.46 2.54
C VAL A 116 -12.53 8.23 3.80
N ASN A 117 -13.35 9.23 4.17
CA ASN A 117 -14.22 9.11 5.34
C ASN A 117 -15.33 8.09 5.07
N ARG A 118 -15.58 7.16 6.01
CA ARG A 118 -16.68 6.19 5.88
C ARG A 118 -18.05 6.83 5.60
N LYS A 119 -18.29 8.04 6.13
CA LYS A 119 -19.55 8.77 5.97
C LYS A 119 -19.80 9.27 4.54
N THR A 120 -18.77 9.39 3.72
CA THR A 120 -18.89 9.84 2.33
C THR A 120 -19.04 8.69 1.35
N LEU A 121 -18.77 7.46 1.79
CA LEU A 121 -18.90 6.24 0.99
C LEU A 121 -20.38 5.84 0.85
N LYS A 122 -20.73 5.34 -0.33
CA LYS A 122 -22.05 4.77 -0.62
C LYS A 122 -22.03 3.25 -0.43
N GLU A 123 -23.21 2.65 -0.37
CA GLU A 123 -23.37 1.19 -0.24
C GLU A 123 -22.88 0.43 -1.48
N ASP A 124 -22.92 1.08 -2.66
CA ASP A 124 -22.48 0.49 -3.93
C ASP A 124 -20.97 0.66 -4.18
N ASP A 125 -20.26 1.42 -3.33
CA ASP A 125 -18.83 1.66 -3.52
C ASP A 125 -18.04 0.42 -3.06
N ASP A 126 -17.31 -0.18 -3.99
CA ASP A 126 -16.54 -1.40 -3.79
C ASP A 126 -15.06 -1.23 -4.15
N CYS A 127 -14.21 -2.07 -3.55
CA CYS A 127 -12.80 -2.11 -3.91
C CYS A 127 -12.62 -2.77 -5.28
N ALA A 128 -11.93 -2.10 -6.22
CA ALA A 128 -11.71 -2.63 -7.56
C ALA A 128 -10.92 -3.95 -7.61
N ILE A 129 -10.12 -4.25 -6.57
CA ILE A 129 -9.31 -5.47 -6.46
C ILE A 129 -10.14 -6.62 -5.85
N CYS A 130 -10.61 -6.45 -4.61
CA CYS A 130 -11.30 -7.52 -3.87
C CYS A 130 -12.82 -7.52 -4.03
N LYS A 131 -13.41 -6.52 -4.70
CA LYS A 131 -14.86 -6.39 -4.98
C LYS A 131 -15.77 -6.63 -3.78
N ILE A 132 -15.28 -6.29 -2.60
CA ILE A 132 -16.06 -6.23 -1.38
C ILE A 132 -16.53 -4.77 -1.22
N PRO A 133 -17.81 -4.52 -0.91
CA PRO A 133 -18.30 -3.18 -0.58
C PRO A 133 -17.58 -2.63 0.65
N TYR A 134 -17.16 -1.36 0.60
CA TYR A 134 -16.38 -0.79 1.71
C TYR A 134 -17.17 -0.79 3.02
N LEU A 135 -18.49 -0.59 2.95
CA LEU A 135 -19.34 -0.51 4.13
C LEU A 135 -19.61 -1.86 4.80
N GLU A 136 -19.24 -2.99 4.18
CA GLU A 136 -19.35 -4.33 4.77
C GLU A 136 -18.45 -4.49 6.01
N ASP A 137 -17.29 -3.82 6.01
CA ASP A 137 -16.34 -3.80 7.12
C ASP A 137 -16.63 -2.61 8.04
N GLU A 138 -16.75 -2.83 9.36
CA GLU A 138 -16.95 -1.76 10.34
C GLU A 138 -15.77 -0.77 10.37
N TYR A 139 -14.55 -1.28 10.17
CA TYR A 139 -13.31 -0.52 10.24
C TYR A 139 -12.65 -0.40 8.86
N CYS A 140 -13.45 -0.08 7.84
CA CYS A 140 -12.97 0.05 6.46
C CYS A 140 -11.85 1.10 6.34
N LEU A 141 -10.67 0.67 5.86
CA LEU A 141 -9.52 1.54 5.58
C LEU A 141 -9.41 1.80 4.09
N VAL A 142 -10.16 2.79 3.62
CA VAL A 142 -10.19 3.21 2.21
C VAL A 142 -9.18 4.33 1.98
N VAL A 143 -8.36 4.18 0.94
CA VAL A 143 -7.39 5.18 0.48
C VAL A 143 -7.76 5.71 -0.89
N GLU A 144 -7.52 7.00 -1.10
CA GLU A 144 -7.60 7.62 -2.42
C GLU A 144 -6.19 7.88 -2.94
N LEU A 145 -5.83 7.27 -4.07
CA LEU A 145 -4.49 7.43 -4.62
C LEU A 145 -4.34 8.79 -5.32
N PRO A 146 -3.18 9.48 -5.18
CA PRO A 146 -2.91 10.79 -5.79
C PRO A 146 -2.60 10.67 -7.30
N CYS A 147 -3.53 10.05 -8.03
CA CYS A 147 -3.52 9.88 -9.46
C CYS A 147 -4.63 10.75 -10.09
N PRO A 148 -4.57 11.08 -11.39
CA PRO A 148 -5.52 12.01 -12.01
C PRO A 148 -7.01 11.64 -11.88
N GLY A 149 -7.32 10.36 -11.62
CA GLY A 149 -8.67 9.85 -11.45
C GLY A 149 -9.12 9.64 -10.01
N GLY A 150 -8.30 9.94 -9.00
CA GLY A 150 -8.67 9.74 -7.58
C GLY A 150 -9.10 8.30 -7.29
N HIS A 151 -8.35 7.31 -7.77
CA HIS A 151 -8.77 5.90 -7.67
C HIS A 151 -8.73 5.43 -6.21
N GLN A 152 -9.83 4.83 -5.75
CA GLN A 152 -10.02 4.39 -4.38
C GLN A 152 -9.88 2.87 -4.23
N PHE A 153 -9.27 2.44 -3.12
CA PHE A 153 -9.05 1.03 -2.81
C PHE A 153 -9.02 0.81 -1.29
N ASP A 154 -9.21 -0.45 -0.87
CA ASP A 154 -8.79 -0.85 0.48
C ASP A 154 -7.26 -0.78 0.58
N LEU A 155 -6.75 -0.21 1.67
CA LEU A 155 -5.31 -0.12 1.94
C LEU A 155 -4.63 -1.50 1.85
N GLU A 156 -5.26 -2.52 2.43
CA GLU A 156 -4.73 -3.89 2.45
C GLU A 156 -4.65 -4.51 1.05
N CYS A 157 -5.57 -4.14 0.15
CA CYS A 157 -5.61 -4.68 -1.21
C CYS A 157 -4.59 -4.00 -2.13
N VAL A 158 -4.45 -2.68 -2.01
CA VAL A 158 -3.58 -1.90 -2.90
C VAL A 158 -2.15 -1.77 -2.40
N GLY A 159 -1.94 -1.87 -1.08
CA GLY A 159 -0.64 -1.74 -0.43
C GLY A 159 0.46 -2.63 -1.02
N PRO A 160 0.25 -3.95 -1.20
CA PRO A 160 1.23 -4.84 -1.81
C PRO A 160 1.64 -4.43 -3.23
N TRP A 161 0.68 -3.98 -4.04
CA TRP A 161 0.95 -3.48 -5.38
C TRP A 161 1.78 -2.18 -5.35
N LEU A 162 1.42 -1.23 -4.49
CA LEU A 162 2.14 0.04 -4.37
C LEU A 162 3.56 -0.15 -3.84
N ARG A 163 3.74 -1.02 -2.84
CA ARG A 163 5.04 -1.35 -2.25
C ARG A 163 5.97 -2.12 -3.18
N SER A 164 5.45 -2.73 -4.25
CA SER A 164 6.25 -3.46 -5.25
C SER A 164 6.47 -2.66 -6.54
N LYS A 165 5.41 -2.03 -7.08
CA LYS A 165 5.40 -1.38 -8.40
C LYS A 165 5.36 0.15 -8.35
N GLY A 166 4.86 0.74 -7.26
CA GLY A 166 4.74 2.20 -7.11
C GLY A 166 3.77 2.88 -8.07
N THR A 167 2.87 2.13 -8.72
CA THR A 167 1.93 2.66 -9.72
C THR A 167 0.48 2.39 -9.34
N CYS A 168 -0.45 3.23 -9.81
CA CYS A 168 -1.87 2.98 -9.66
C CYS A 168 -2.31 1.72 -10.45
N PRO A 169 -3.01 0.74 -9.86
CA PRO A 169 -3.48 -0.46 -10.57
C PRO A 169 -4.40 -0.18 -11.76
N ILE A 170 -5.17 0.91 -11.72
CA ILE A 170 -6.15 1.25 -12.76
C ILE A 170 -5.50 2.07 -13.89
N CYS A 171 -4.91 3.22 -13.55
CA CYS A 171 -4.41 4.16 -14.56
C CYS A 171 -2.90 4.09 -14.80
N ARG A 172 -2.17 3.24 -14.06
CA ARG A 172 -0.71 3.06 -14.16
C ARG A 172 0.12 4.33 -13.92
N HIS A 173 -0.49 5.36 -13.32
CA HIS A 173 0.22 6.57 -12.92
C HIS A 173 1.30 6.23 -11.90
N ASP A 174 2.50 6.75 -12.10
CA ASP A 174 3.66 6.62 -11.21
C ASP A 174 3.47 7.51 -9.97
N LEU A 175 3.42 6.89 -8.79
CA LEU A 175 3.16 7.55 -7.51
C LEU A 175 4.44 7.81 -6.71
N VAL A 176 5.59 7.30 -7.16
CA VAL A 176 6.89 7.46 -6.48
C VAL A 176 7.37 8.92 -6.50
N LYS A 177 6.94 9.70 -7.51
CA LYS A 177 7.49 11.04 -7.80
C LYS A 177 6.76 12.20 -7.11
N LYS A 178 5.66 11.97 -6.37
CA LYS A 178 4.82 13.07 -5.86
C LYS A 178 4.68 13.04 -4.35
N LYS A 179 5.62 13.68 -3.67
CA LYS A 179 5.33 14.57 -2.53
C LYS A 179 6.46 15.60 -2.40
N GLU A 180 6.55 16.54 -3.34
CA GLU A 180 7.21 17.80 -3.02
C GLU A 180 6.31 18.53 -2.02
N VAL A 181 6.68 18.46 -0.75
CA VAL A 181 6.03 19.23 0.31
C VAL A 181 6.23 20.71 -0.04
N PRO A 182 5.18 21.54 -0.13
CA PRO A 182 5.35 22.97 -0.30
C PRO A 182 6.13 23.49 0.91
N VAL A 183 7.37 23.93 0.68
CA VAL A 183 8.14 24.66 1.69
C VAL A 183 7.39 25.96 1.91
N VAL A 184 6.75 26.08 3.08
CA VAL A 184 6.21 27.37 3.54
C VAL A 184 7.42 28.29 3.66
N GLN A 185 7.49 29.28 2.78
CA GLN A 185 8.44 30.38 2.92
C GLN A 185 7.89 31.27 4.02
N ASP A 186 8.52 31.23 5.18
CA ASP A 186 8.32 32.23 6.23
C ASP A 186 8.94 33.53 5.72
N ASP A 187 8.16 34.28 4.94
CA ASP A 187 8.46 35.66 4.56
C ASP A 187 8.19 36.57 5.78
N ASP A 188 9.13 36.59 6.72
CA ASP A 188 9.23 37.69 7.69
C ASP A 188 10.14 38.77 7.07
N GLU A 189 9.54 39.62 6.23
CA GLU A 189 10.13 40.86 5.74
C GLU A 189 10.42 41.83 6.90
N GLU A 190 11.62 42.42 6.86
CA GLU A 190 12.14 43.50 7.71
C GLU A 190 11.29 44.78 7.62
N GLU A 191 11.10 45.53 8.72
CA GLU A 191 11.46 46.97 8.80
C GLU A 191 11.13 47.65 10.15
N ASP A 192 11.98 48.64 10.46
CA ASP A 192 11.83 49.83 11.31
C ASP A 192 12.19 49.84 12.80
N GLY A 193 13.28 50.58 13.09
CA GLY A 193 13.63 51.05 14.42
C GLY A 193 14.89 51.92 14.53
N ASP A 194 15.18 52.81 13.57
CA ASP A 194 16.18 53.88 13.73
C ASP A 194 15.80 54.79 14.92
N MET A 195 16.51 54.67 16.05
CA MET A 195 16.42 55.63 17.17
C MET A 195 17.83 56.08 17.62
N MET A 196 18.17 57.25 17.09
CA MET A 196 19.25 58.18 17.46
C MET A 196 19.58 58.23 18.96
N TYR A 197 20.87 58.20 19.30
CA TYR A 197 21.39 58.92 20.47
C TYR A 197 22.62 59.74 20.11
N ALA A 198 22.49 61.03 20.43
CA ALA A 198 23.47 62.11 20.30
C ALA A 198 24.61 62.02 21.32
#